data_AF-A0A7C3LHC3-F1
#
_entry.id   AF-A0A7C3LHC3-F1
#
_cell.length_a   1.000
_cell.length_b   1.000
_cell.length_c   1.000
_cell.angle_alpha   90.00
_cell.angle_beta   90.00
_cell.angle_gamma   90.00
#
_symmetry.space_group_name_H-M   'P 1'
#
loop_
_entity.id
_entity.type
_entity.pdbx_description
1 polymer ?
#
loop_
_entity_poly.entity_id
_entity_poly.type
_entity_poly.pdbx_seq_one_letter_code
_entity_poly.pdbx_strand_id
1 'polypeptide(L)'
;MSKKKAKKKLPWRTAVQEAMLAATIREAVRRYGTPTPPFNYRWEHVTTIVVLATKLAEMTGADRDVVEAAAWLHDIRKDAGDDHPREGANFAREFLPQTDFPKKKIERVAQAIEDHMGLWRDEPLTNLESQVLWDADKLSKIGLTAVF
;
A
#
# COMPACT_ATOMS: atom_id res chain seq x y z
N MET A 1 40.39 7.05 -12.25
CA MET A 1 39.24 6.93 -11.32
C MET A 1 38.01 6.54 -12.12
N SER A 2 37.60 5.26 -12.08
CA SER A 2 36.44 4.77 -12.81
C SER A 2 35.16 5.24 -12.11
N LYS A 3 34.38 6.11 -12.77
CA LYS A 3 33.03 6.45 -12.32
C LYS A 3 32.20 5.17 -12.36
N LYS A 4 31.92 4.54 -11.21
CA LYS A 4 30.91 3.49 -11.09
C LYS A 4 29.62 4.03 -11.72
N LYS A 5 29.20 3.46 -12.86
CA LYS A 5 27.89 3.74 -13.45
C LYS A 5 26.85 3.47 -12.35
N ALA A 6 26.13 4.50 -11.92
CA ALA A 6 25.03 4.34 -10.99
C ALA A 6 24.05 3.32 -11.61
N LYS A 7 23.82 2.19 -10.94
CA LYS A 7 22.79 1.24 -11.37
C LYS A 7 21.46 2.01 -11.44
N LYS A 8 20.80 1.98 -12.61
CA LYS A 8 19.49 2.61 -12.79
C LYS A 8 18.54 1.97 -11.78
N LYS A 9 17.93 2.78 -10.92
CA LYS A 9 17.00 2.28 -9.91
C LYS A 9 15.75 1.72 -10.57
N LEU A 10 15.15 0.72 -9.94
CA LEU A 10 13.91 0.09 -10.42
C LEU A 10 12.76 1.12 -10.36
N PRO A 11 11.88 1.19 -11.39
CA PRO A 11 10.67 2.01 -11.32
C PRO A 11 9.81 1.62 -10.12
N TRP A 12 9.51 2.57 -9.24
CA TRP A 12 8.88 2.29 -7.96
C TRP A 12 7.49 1.67 -8.11
N ARG A 13 6.73 2.05 -9.14
CA ARG A 13 5.39 1.50 -9.41
C ARG A 13 5.44 0.00 -9.68
N THR A 14 6.34 -0.43 -10.56
CA THR A 14 6.59 -1.85 -10.84
C THR A 14 7.09 -2.55 -9.57
N ALA A 15 8.01 -1.93 -8.84
CA ALA A 15 8.58 -2.49 -7.62
C ALA A 15 7.52 -2.76 -6.53
N VAL A 16 6.65 -1.79 -6.23
CA VAL A 16 5.61 -1.97 -5.19
C VAL A 16 4.55 -2.98 -5.61
N GLN A 17 4.20 -3.03 -6.90
CA GLN A 17 3.27 -4.03 -7.45
C GLN A 17 3.82 -5.44 -7.30
N GLU A 18 5.08 -5.67 -7.70
CA GLU A 18 5.74 -6.97 -7.58
C GLU A 18 5.90 -7.38 -6.10
N ALA A 19 6.31 -6.46 -5.24
CA ALA A 19 6.44 -6.71 -3.80
C ALA A 19 5.09 -7.10 -3.18
N MET A 20 4.03 -6.36 -3.50
CA MET A 20 2.69 -6.64 -2.99
C MET A 20 2.15 -7.96 -3.54
N LEU A 21 2.27 -8.22 -4.84
CA LEU A 21 1.87 -9.49 -5.43
C LEU A 21 2.54 -10.67 -4.73
N ALA A 22 3.86 -10.59 -4.50
CA ALA A 22 4.59 -11.61 -3.77
C ALA A 22 4.08 -11.78 -2.33
N ALA A 23 3.71 -10.71 -1.63
CA ALA A 23 3.10 -10.79 -0.30
C ALA A 23 1.73 -11.46 -0.33
N THR A 24 0.89 -11.14 -1.32
CA THR A 24 -0.43 -11.78 -1.47
C THR A 24 -0.32 -13.27 -1.77
N ILE A 25 0.66 -13.68 -2.58
CA ILE A 25 0.93 -15.09 -2.87
C ILE A 25 1.36 -15.83 -1.59
N ARG A 26 2.22 -15.22 -0.76
CA ARG A 26 2.57 -15.80 0.55
C ARG A 26 1.35 -15.95 1.46
N GLU A 27 0.46 -14.96 1.48
CA GLU A 27 -0.81 -15.06 2.22
C GLU A 27 -1.71 -16.16 1.67
N ALA A 28 -1.85 -16.28 0.35
CA ALA A 28 -2.63 -17.32 -0.31
C ALA A 28 -2.12 -18.72 -0.01
N VAL A 29 -0.80 -18.94 -0.05
CA VAL A 29 -0.19 -20.22 0.34
C VAL A 29 -0.48 -20.54 1.81
N ARG A 30 -0.34 -19.56 2.72
CA ARG A 30 -0.63 -19.77 4.15
C ARG A 30 -2.10 -20.08 4.43
N ARG A 31 -3.03 -19.42 3.73
CA ARG A 31 -4.48 -19.56 3.96
C ARG A 31 -5.11 -20.74 3.24
N TYR A 32 -4.68 -21.02 2.01
CA TYR A 32 -5.35 -21.95 1.09
C TYR A 32 -4.43 -23.08 0.60
N GLY A 33 -3.15 -23.09 0.97
CA GLY A 33 -2.20 -24.13 0.57
C GLY A 33 -1.75 -24.05 -0.90
N THR A 34 -2.09 -22.98 -1.63
CA THR A 34 -1.77 -22.82 -3.05
C THR A 34 -1.33 -21.38 -3.37
N PRO A 35 -0.33 -21.18 -4.25
CA PRO A 35 0.04 -19.86 -4.75
C PRO A 35 -0.95 -19.31 -5.79
N THR A 36 -1.85 -20.14 -6.29
CA THR A 36 -2.81 -19.79 -7.34
C THR A 36 -4.24 -20.15 -6.90
N PRO A 37 -4.78 -19.48 -5.86
CA PRO A 37 -6.18 -19.68 -5.50
C PRO A 37 -7.08 -19.17 -6.65
N PRO A 38 -8.29 -19.73 -6.83
CA PRO A 38 -9.26 -19.19 -7.80
C PRO A 38 -9.57 -17.70 -7.60
N PHE A 39 -9.47 -17.22 -6.35
CA PHE A 39 -9.63 -15.82 -5.98
C PHE A 39 -8.57 -15.42 -4.94
N ASN A 40 -7.70 -14.47 -5.27
CA ASN A 40 -6.70 -13.93 -4.36
C ASN A 40 -7.25 -12.66 -3.70
N TYR A 41 -8.03 -12.84 -2.63
CA TYR A 41 -8.70 -11.74 -1.92
C TYR A 41 -7.78 -10.55 -1.62
N ARG A 42 -6.57 -10.79 -1.11
CA ARG A 42 -5.64 -9.69 -0.76
C ARG A 42 -5.24 -8.89 -1.98
N TRP A 43 -5.00 -9.56 -3.11
CA TRP A 43 -4.63 -8.89 -4.35
C TRP A 43 -5.78 -8.02 -4.85
N GLU A 44 -6.99 -8.57 -4.91
CA GLU A 44 -8.18 -7.84 -5.37
C GLU A 44 -8.55 -6.66 -4.45
N HIS A 45 -8.37 -6.84 -3.14
CA HIS A 45 -8.51 -5.78 -2.13
C HIS A 45 -7.55 -4.62 -2.40
N VAL A 46 -6.25 -4.91 -2.57
CA VAL A 46 -5.24 -3.87 -2.78
C VAL A 46 -5.41 -3.19 -4.13
N THR A 47 -5.68 -3.92 -5.21
CA THR A 47 -5.89 -3.32 -6.54
C THR A 47 -7.10 -2.39 -6.55
N THR A 48 -8.19 -2.78 -5.88
CA THR A 48 -9.38 -1.92 -5.69
C THR A 48 -9.01 -0.64 -4.95
N ILE A 49 -8.27 -0.74 -3.84
CA ILE A 49 -7.84 0.43 -3.07
C ILE A 49 -6.94 1.35 -3.90
N VAL A 50 -6.01 0.81 -4.70
CA VAL A 50 -5.15 1.64 -5.56
C VAL A 50 -5.99 2.46 -6.55
N VAL A 51 -7.02 1.87 -7.15
CA VAL A 51 -7.93 2.57 -8.07
C VAL A 51 -8.70 3.67 -7.33
N LEU A 52 -9.30 3.35 -6.18
CA LEU A 52 -10.07 4.31 -5.39
C LEU A 52 -9.19 5.45 -4.87
N ALA A 53 -8.05 5.12 -4.28
CA ALA A 53 -7.14 6.08 -3.66
C ALA A 53 -6.55 7.03 -4.71
N THR A 54 -6.17 6.53 -5.89
CA THR A 54 -5.69 7.41 -6.98
C THR A 54 -6.79 8.35 -7.48
N LYS A 55 -8.04 7.88 -7.58
CA LYS A 55 -9.17 8.73 -7.96
C LYS A 55 -9.47 9.80 -6.90
N LEU A 56 -9.46 9.41 -5.63
CA LEU A 56 -9.65 10.34 -4.51
C LEU A 56 -8.53 11.38 -4.45
N ALA A 57 -7.27 10.99 -4.70
CA ALA A 57 -6.15 11.92 -4.75
C ALA A 57 -6.34 12.99 -5.84
N GLU A 58 -6.82 12.61 -7.03
CA GLU A 58 -7.16 13.57 -8.09
C GLU A 58 -8.26 14.54 -7.68
N MET A 59 -9.29 14.06 -6.97
CA MET A 59 -10.43 14.88 -6.55
C MET A 59 -10.12 15.83 -5.39
N THR A 60 -9.21 15.43 -4.50
CA THR A 60 -8.89 16.15 -3.25
C THR A 60 -7.62 16.99 -3.36
N GLY A 61 -6.77 16.74 -4.35
CA GLY A 61 -5.46 17.37 -4.48
C GLY A 61 -4.36 16.73 -3.62
N ALA A 62 -4.60 15.54 -3.07
CA ALA A 62 -3.57 14.79 -2.35
C ALA A 62 -2.40 14.39 -3.27
N ASP A 63 -1.20 14.21 -2.71
CA ASP A 63 -0.04 13.81 -3.49
C ASP A 63 -0.22 12.38 -4.05
N ARG A 64 -0.54 12.28 -5.34
CA ARG A 64 -0.86 11.01 -6.01
C ARG A 64 0.22 9.95 -5.86
N ASP A 65 1.51 10.30 -5.89
CA ASP A 65 2.58 9.30 -5.73
C ASP A 65 2.61 8.76 -4.29
N VAL A 66 2.37 9.61 -3.29
CA VAL A 66 2.31 9.18 -1.88
C VAL A 66 1.14 8.24 -1.68
N VAL A 67 -0.04 8.65 -2.14
CA VAL A 67 -1.27 7.86 -1.99
C VAL A 67 -1.17 6.52 -2.72
N GLU A 68 -0.69 6.52 -3.97
CA GLU A 68 -0.55 5.29 -4.76
C GLU A 68 0.47 4.32 -4.13
N ALA A 69 1.63 4.82 -3.68
CA ALA A 69 2.61 3.98 -2.99
C ALA A 69 2.07 3.43 -1.67
N ALA A 70 1.37 4.25 -0.88
CA ALA A 70 0.77 3.83 0.38
C ALA A 70 -0.35 2.80 0.15
N ALA A 71 -1.21 2.99 -0.85
CA ALA A 71 -2.24 2.04 -1.24
C ALA A 71 -1.68 0.67 -1.61
N TRP A 72 -0.60 0.62 -2.41
CA TRP A 72 0.07 -0.64 -2.74
C TRP A 72 0.68 -1.34 -1.52
N LEU A 73 1.15 -0.60 -0.52
CA LEU A 73 1.96 -1.13 0.57
C LEU A 73 1.22 -1.27 1.92
N HIS A 74 -0.01 -0.75 2.06
CA HIS A 74 -0.67 -0.67 3.37
C HIS A 74 -0.82 -2.03 4.08
N ASP A 75 -1.06 -3.09 3.32
CA ASP A 75 -1.22 -4.46 3.81
C ASP A 75 -0.03 -5.39 3.49
N ILE A 76 1.12 -4.83 3.08
CA ILE A 76 2.31 -5.62 2.68
C ILE A 76 2.83 -6.57 3.77
N ARG A 77 2.58 -6.21 5.04
CA ARG A 77 2.96 -6.97 6.25
C ARG A 77 1.73 -7.49 7.00
N LYS A 78 0.68 -7.91 6.29
CA LYS A 78 -0.55 -8.39 6.95
C LYS A 78 -0.33 -9.58 7.89
N ASP A 79 0.74 -10.34 7.71
CA ASP A 79 1.15 -11.41 8.59
C ASP A 79 1.60 -10.96 9.98
N ALA A 80 1.86 -9.68 10.20
CA ALA A 80 2.17 -9.12 11.52
C ALA A 80 0.93 -8.88 12.42
N GLY A 81 -0.27 -9.29 11.99
CA GLY A 81 -1.48 -9.12 12.80
C GLY A 81 -1.80 -7.65 13.07
N ASP A 82 -2.02 -7.29 14.34
CA ASP A 82 -2.34 -5.92 14.75
C ASP A 82 -1.18 -4.94 14.52
N ASP A 83 0.05 -5.44 14.44
CA ASP A 83 1.24 -4.62 14.16
C ASP A 83 1.46 -4.35 12.66
N HIS A 84 0.61 -4.87 11.76
CA HIS A 84 0.78 -4.68 10.31
C HIS A 84 0.90 -3.22 9.84
N PRO A 85 0.27 -2.19 10.43
CA PRO A 85 0.44 -0.81 9.99
C PRO A 85 1.86 -0.33 10.28
N ARG A 86 2.37 -0.58 11.50
CA ARG A 86 3.73 -0.24 11.92
C ARG A 86 4.77 -1.00 11.09
N GLU A 87 4.58 -2.30 10.90
CA GLU A 87 5.48 -3.14 10.12
C GLU A 87 5.45 -2.79 8.62
N GLY A 88 4.28 -2.42 8.08
CA GLY A 88 4.13 -1.93 6.72
C GLY A 88 4.81 -0.59 6.50
N ALA A 89 4.69 0.34 7.47
CA ALA A 89 5.40 1.61 7.45
C ALA A 89 6.92 1.41 7.48
N ASN A 90 7.43 0.53 8.35
CA ASN A 90 8.85 0.15 8.39
C ASN A 90 9.31 -0.45 7.06
N PHE A 91 8.52 -1.36 6.49
CA PHE A 91 8.81 -1.91 5.16
C PHE A 91 8.90 -0.81 4.10
N ALA A 92 7.98 0.16 4.07
CA ALA A 92 8.01 1.26 3.11
C ALA A 92 9.27 2.13 3.27
N ARG A 93 9.68 2.41 4.50
CA ARG A 93 10.92 3.17 4.82
C ARG A 93 12.17 2.45 4.30
N GLU A 94 12.22 1.13 4.36
CA GLU A 94 13.35 0.31 3.89
C GLU A 94 13.33 0.05 2.38
N PHE A 95 12.13 -0.15 1.81
CA PHE A 95 11.93 -0.59 0.44
C PHE A 95 12.02 0.56 -0.58
N LEU A 96 11.31 1.67 -0.34
CA LEU A 96 11.21 2.78 -1.29
C LEU A 96 12.57 3.45 -1.62
N PRO A 97 13.56 3.56 -0.70
CA PRO A 97 14.88 4.09 -1.05
C PRO A 97 15.63 3.29 -2.13
N GLN A 98 15.27 2.01 -2.32
CA GLN A 98 15.88 1.10 -3.29
C GLN A 98 15.32 1.29 -4.71
N THR A 99 14.20 2.02 -4.85
CA THR A 99 13.54 2.34 -6.12
C THR A 99 13.81 3.79 -6.53
N ASP A 100 13.26 4.22 -7.66
CA ASP A 100 13.28 5.62 -8.10
C ASP A 100 12.24 6.52 -7.40
N PHE A 101 11.56 6.04 -6.34
CA PHE A 101 10.60 6.84 -5.57
C PHE A 101 11.26 8.09 -4.95
N PRO A 102 10.59 9.26 -4.96
CA PRO A 102 11.17 10.48 -4.38
C PRO A 102 11.40 10.35 -2.87
N LYS A 103 12.67 10.38 -2.45
CA LYS A 103 13.06 10.20 -1.03
C LYS A 103 12.29 11.11 -0.05
N LYS A 104 12.05 12.36 -0.44
CA LYS A 104 11.32 13.36 0.38
C LYS A 104 9.86 13.00 0.69
N LYS A 105 9.29 12.03 -0.04
CA LYS A 105 7.90 11.59 0.09
C LYS A 105 7.75 10.34 0.98
N ILE A 106 8.85 9.65 1.31
CA ILE A 106 8.81 8.32 1.95
C ILE A 106 8.13 8.36 3.31
N GLU A 107 8.45 9.32 4.17
CA GLU A 107 7.80 9.40 5.49
C GLU A 107 6.30 9.68 5.39
N ARG A 108 5.83 10.40 4.37
CA ARG A 108 4.39 10.60 4.14
C ARG A 108 3.70 9.30 3.75
N VAL A 109 4.38 8.43 2.98
CA VAL A 109 3.89 7.09 2.66
C VAL A 109 3.82 6.24 3.92
N ALA A 110 4.90 6.22 4.70
CA ALA A 110 4.97 5.44 5.93
C ALA A 110 3.91 5.88 6.95
N GLN A 111 3.71 7.19 7.12
CA GLN A 111 2.66 7.75 7.99
C GLN A 111 1.27 7.32 7.53
N ALA A 112 0.95 7.46 6.24
CA ALA A 112 -0.35 7.04 5.71
C ALA A 112 -0.60 5.54 5.94
N ILE A 113 0.42 4.70 5.77
CA ILE A 113 0.33 3.27 6.08
C ILE A 113 0.15 3.04 7.58
N GLU A 114 0.86 3.74 8.46
CA GLU A 114 0.72 3.55 9.91
C GLU A 114 -0.70 3.94 10.39
N ASP A 115 -1.29 4.95 9.75
CA ASP A 115 -2.59 5.51 10.07
C ASP A 115 -3.80 4.73 9.52
N HIS A 116 -3.62 3.76 8.62
CA HIS A 116 -4.75 3.22 7.84
C HIS A 116 -5.70 2.28 8.61
N MET A 117 -5.28 1.74 9.76
CA MET A 117 -6.01 0.68 10.47
C MET A 117 -7.34 1.15 11.07
N GLY A 118 -8.27 0.20 11.27
CA GLY A 118 -9.58 0.40 11.89
C GLY A 118 -10.72 0.53 10.88
N LEU A 119 -11.97 0.41 11.32
CA LEU A 119 -13.15 0.67 10.49
C LEU A 119 -13.80 2.02 10.79
N TRP A 120 -13.51 2.58 11.97
CA TRP A 120 -13.96 3.87 12.46
C TRP A 120 -12.81 4.53 13.23
N ARG A 121 -12.96 5.83 13.52
CA ARG A 121 -12.02 6.63 14.29
C ARG A 121 -12.80 7.66 15.11
N ASP A 122 -12.33 7.98 16.31
CA ASP A 122 -12.93 9.03 17.14
C ASP A 122 -12.55 10.42 16.63
N GLU A 123 -11.30 10.59 16.20
CA GLU A 123 -10.77 11.84 15.67
C GLU A 123 -10.38 11.69 14.19
N PRO A 124 -10.58 12.73 13.37
CA PRO A 124 -10.18 12.71 11.97
C PRO A 124 -8.66 12.70 11.84
N LEU A 125 -8.17 12.06 10.78
CA LEU A 125 -6.78 12.20 10.38
C LEU A 125 -6.48 13.65 10.00
N THR A 126 -5.27 14.12 10.29
CA THR A 126 -4.86 15.51 9.99
C THR A 126 -4.07 15.63 8.69
N ASN A 127 -3.51 14.52 8.19
CA ASN A 127 -2.80 14.46 6.92
C ASN A 127 -3.72 14.00 5.78
N LEU A 128 -3.72 14.73 4.67
CA LEU A 128 -4.61 14.49 3.52
C LEU A 128 -4.37 13.14 2.83
N GLU A 129 -3.11 12.71 2.65
CA GLU A 129 -2.83 11.41 2.03
C GLU A 129 -3.28 10.24 2.90
N SER A 130 -3.21 10.41 4.22
CA SER A 130 -3.68 9.42 5.18
C SER A 130 -5.21 9.34 5.16
N GLN A 131 -5.91 10.49 5.10
CA GLN A 131 -7.36 10.54 4.91
C GLN A 131 -7.76 9.80 3.63
N VAL A 132 -7.11 10.10 2.51
CA VAL A 132 -7.40 9.48 1.22
C VAL A 132 -7.18 7.96 1.24
N LEU A 133 -6.06 7.48 1.80
CA LEU A 133 -5.82 6.04 1.91
C LEU A 133 -6.86 5.37 2.81
N TRP A 134 -7.16 5.98 3.96
CA TRP A 134 -8.13 5.45 4.91
C TRP A 134 -9.52 5.34 4.27
N ASP A 135 -9.98 6.39 3.59
CA ASP A 135 -11.26 6.40 2.88
C ASP A 135 -11.30 5.34 1.79
N ALA A 136 -10.24 5.22 0.97
CA ALA A 136 -10.17 4.21 -0.07
C ALA A 136 -10.26 2.77 0.50
N ASP A 137 -9.58 2.49 1.61
CA ASP A 137 -9.62 1.19 2.29
C ASP A 137 -10.98 0.89 2.94
N LYS A 138 -11.77 1.89 3.34
CA LYS A 138 -13.13 1.65 3.85
C LYS A 138 -14.14 1.54 2.73
N LEU A 139 -14.00 2.37 1.69
CA LEU A 139 -14.85 2.33 0.50
C LEU A 139 -14.74 0.98 -0.22
N SER A 140 -13.57 0.32 -0.19
CA SER A 140 -13.43 -1.04 -0.77
C SER A 140 -14.24 -2.11 -0.03
N LYS A 141 -14.61 -1.84 1.24
CA LYS A 141 -15.30 -2.76 2.16
C LYS A 141 -16.81 -2.48 2.27
N ILE A 142 -17.36 -1.61 1.44
CA ILE A 142 -18.80 -1.34 1.38
C ILE A 142 -19.34 -1.59 -0.03
N GLY A 143 -20.65 -1.77 -0.14
CA GLY A 143 -21.30 -2.07 -1.42
C GLY A 143 -21.20 -3.56 -1.79
N LEU A 144 -21.29 -3.86 -3.08
CA LEU A 144 -21.42 -5.25 -3.55
C LEU A 144 -20.19 -6.11 -3.20
N THR A 145 -19.00 -5.52 -3.18
CA THR A 145 -17.75 -6.21 -2.81
C THR A 145 -17.71 -6.63 -1.35
N ALA A 146 -18.59 -6.10 -0.49
CA ALA A 146 -18.65 -6.44 0.92
C ALA A 146 -19.52 -7.68 1.24
N VAL A 147 -20.28 -8.16 0.26
CA VAL A 147 -21.27 -9.25 0.44
C VAL A 147 -20.68 -10.63 0.10
N PHE A 148 -19.50 -10.66 -0.53
CA PHE A 148 -18.78 -11.87 -0.95
C PHE A 148 -17.43 -11.97 -0.25
#